data_AF-B2FXH5-F1
#
_entry.id   AF-B2FXH5-F1
#
_cell.length_a   1.000
_cell.length_b   1.000
_cell.length_c   1.000
_cell.angle_alpha   90.00
_cell.angle_beta   90.00
_cell.angle_gamma   90.00
#
_symmetry.space_group_name_H-M   'P 1'
#
loop_
_entity.id
_entity.type
_entity.pdbx_description
1 polymer ?
#
loop_
_entity_poly.entity_id
_entity_poly.type
_entity_poly.pdbx_seq_one_letter_code
_entity_poly.pdbx_strand_id
1 'polypeptide(L)'
;AYAAPEPNYSEPHLVILEQPVDKFRFRYQSEMHGTHGSLMGSRTEKSKKTFPTVELRGYGGEAKVRCSLYQVDPQRRAPHSHHLVIKSGELDLIDPHDLDVGGAAGAAEPSEGVGGDGKYVATFQGMGIIHTAKKFIAEELYKKLRKHRLCELNREPTEREEQQMQKEAAVM
;
A
#
# COMPACT_ATOMS: atom_id res chain seq x y z
N ALA A 1 36.12 -27.25 8.10
CA ALA A 1 34.93 -26.51 8.55
C ALA A 1 34.02 -26.33 7.34
N TYR A 2 32.77 -26.80 7.40
CA TYR A 2 31.79 -26.54 6.35
C TYR A 2 31.53 -25.02 6.35
N ALA A 3 31.83 -24.35 5.23
CA ALA A 3 31.43 -22.96 5.06
C ALA A 3 29.89 -22.91 5.12
N ALA A 4 29.36 -21.98 5.90
CA ALA A 4 27.93 -21.68 5.85
C ALA A 4 27.56 -21.30 4.42
N PRO A 5 26.42 -21.77 3.88
CA PRO A 5 26.02 -21.41 2.52
C PRO A 5 25.89 -19.89 2.44
N GLU A 6 26.62 -19.28 1.49
CA GLU A 6 26.50 -17.87 1.17
C GLU A 6 25.03 -17.57 0.83
N PRO A 7 24.36 -16.64 1.53
CA PRO A 7 23.00 -16.24 1.18
C PRO A 7 22.99 -15.77 -0.28
N ASN A 8 22.24 -16.47 -1.11
CA ASN A 8 22.10 -16.14 -2.52
C ASN A 8 21.25 -14.87 -2.64
N TYR A 9 21.90 -13.70 -2.59
CA TYR A 9 21.28 -12.39 -2.73
C TYR A 9 20.90 -12.15 -4.20
N SER A 10 19.85 -12.84 -4.68
CA SER A 10 19.15 -12.39 -5.89
C SER A 10 18.66 -10.96 -5.71
N GLU A 11 18.52 -10.20 -6.79
CA GLU A 11 17.98 -8.83 -6.78
C GLU A 11 16.72 -8.72 -5.88
N PRO A 12 16.68 -7.77 -4.92
CA PRO A 12 15.54 -7.59 -4.04
C PRO A 12 14.25 -7.37 -4.83
N HIS A 13 13.23 -8.17 -4.56
CA HIS A 13 11.94 -8.07 -5.23
C HIS A 13 10.78 -8.43 -4.30
N LEU A 14 9.61 -7.88 -4.60
CA LEU A 14 8.37 -8.20 -3.89
C LEU A 14 7.60 -9.28 -4.64
N VAL A 15 7.13 -10.28 -3.90
CA VAL A 15 6.22 -11.32 -4.38
C VAL A 15 4.88 -11.17 -3.68
N ILE A 16 3.80 -11.10 -4.46
CA ILE A 16 2.45 -11.11 -3.90
C ILE A 16 2.09 -12.55 -3.53
N LEU A 17 1.90 -12.82 -2.23
CA LEU A 17 1.50 -14.13 -1.72
C LEU A 17 -0.02 -14.30 -1.75
N GLU A 18 -0.77 -13.24 -1.44
CA GLU A 18 -2.23 -13.19 -1.46
C GLU A 18 -2.67 -11.92 -2.19
N GLN A 19 -3.38 -12.08 -3.31
CA GLN A 19 -3.96 -10.95 -4.04
C GLN A 19 -5.16 -10.39 -3.29
N PRO A 20 -5.50 -9.10 -3.44
CA PRO A 20 -6.78 -8.58 -2.96
C PRO A 20 -7.95 -9.23 -3.72
N VAL A 21 -9.13 -9.21 -3.12
CA VAL A 21 -10.38 -9.54 -3.83
C VAL A 21 -10.59 -8.61 -5.02
N ASP A 22 -11.05 -9.16 -6.14
CA ASP A 22 -11.31 -8.41 -7.37
C ASP A 22 -12.47 -7.40 -7.22
N LYS A 23 -13.46 -7.75 -6.39
CA LYS A 23 -14.66 -6.93 -6.17
C LYS A 23 -14.71 -6.45 -4.73
N PHE A 24 -14.55 -5.16 -4.55
CA PHE A 24 -14.67 -4.48 -3.27
C PHE A 24 -15.49 -3.20 -3.42
N ARG A 25 -16.40 -2.93 -2.49
CA ARG A 25 -17.24 -1.74 -2.53
C ARG A 25 -16.51 -0.58 -1.87
N PHE A 26 -16.18 0.44 -2.65
CA PHE A 26 -15.66 1.70 -2.13
C PHE A 26 -16.79 2.50 -1.49
N ARG A 27 -16.44 3.38 -0.57
CA ARG A 27 -17.40 4.07 0.30
C ARG A 27 -17.06 5.55 0.42
N TYR A 28 -18.05 6.42 0.49
CA TYR A 28 -17.79 7.82 0.76
C TYR A 28 -17.31 8.03 2.20
N GLN A 29 -16.56 9.10 2.46
CA GLN A 29 -16.08 9.42 3.81
C GLN A 29 -17.24 9.53 4.83
N SER A 30 -18.39 10.07 4.41
CA SER A 30 -19.59 10.14 5.26
C SER A 30 -20.17 8.77 5.64
N GLU A 31 -19.89 7.72 4.87
CA GLU A 31 -20.30 6.34 5.16
C GLU A 31 -19.26 5.59 6.04
N MET A 32 -18.17 6.24 6.45
CA MET A 32 -17.12 5.61 7.28
C MET A 32 -17.50 5.43 8.76
N HIS A 33 -18.64 5.98 9.18
CA HIS A 33 -19.20 5.82 10.52
C HIS A 33 -19.72 4.38 10.74
N GLY A 34 -18.80 3.43 10.97
CA GLY A 34 -19.11 2.02 11.24
C GLY A 34 -17.99 1.06 10.83
N THR A 35 -18.35 -0.21 10.55
CA THR A 35 -17.46 -1.18 9.91
C THR A 35 -17.48 -0.96 8.40
N HIS A 36 -16.47 -0.27 7.85
CA HIS A 36 -16.36 0.06 6.42
C HIS A 36 -16.02 -1.16 5.53
N GLY A 37 -15.85 -2.33 6.13
CA GLY A 37 -15.41 -3.55 5.46
C GLY A 37 -13.89 -3.54 5.25
N SER A 38 -13.25 -4.70 5.45
CA SER A 38 -11.82 -4.87 5.17
C SER A 38 -11.65 -5.36 3.74
N LEU A 39 -10.66 -4.84 3.02
CA LEU A 39 -10.19 -5.38 1.76
C LEU A 39 -9.58 -6.75 2.06
N MET A 40 -10.30 -7.79 1.65
CA MET A 40 -9.94 -9.18 1.90
C MET A 40 -8.98 -9.70 0.83
N GLY A 41 -8.36 -10.83 1.10
CA GLY A 41 -7.62 -11.61 0.13
C GLY A 41 -8.55 -12.40 -0.80
N SER A 42 -8.10 -12.62 -2.04
CA SER A 42 -8.76 -13.38 -3.09
C SER A 42 -9.19 -14.80 -2.69
N ARG A 43 -8.44 -15.44 -1.79
CA ARG A 43 -8.69 -16.79 -1.26
C ARG A 43 -9.47 -16.80 0.06
N THR A 44 -10.08 -15.68 0.43
CA THR A 44 -10.92 -15.61 1.64
C THR A 44 -12.13 -16.53 1.51
N GLU A 45 -12.36 -17.33 2.55
CA GLU A 45 -13.52 -18.20 2.71
C GLU A 45 -14.34 -17.79 3.94
N LYS A 46 -15.55 -18.35 4.09
CA LYS A 46 -16.43 -18.04 5.23
C LYS A 46 -15.80 -18.37 6.59
N SER A 47 -15.01 -19.45 6.64
CA SER A 47 -14.32 -19.95 7.84
C SER A 47 -12.96 -19.30 8.06
N LYS A 48 -12.26 -18.91 6.98
CA LYS A 48 -10.90 -18.38 7.04
C LYS A 48 -10.75 -17.12 6.21
N LYS A 49 -10.55 -16.02 6.92
CA LYS A 49 -10.27 -14.70 6.35
C LYS A 49 -8.78 -14.58 6.00
N THR A 50 -8.48 -14.16 4.77
CA THR A 50 -7.13 -13.81 4.31
C THR A 50 -7.10 -12.34 3.91
N PHE A 51 -5.90 -11.77 3.77
CA PHE A 51 -5.70 -10.35 3.47
C PHE A 51 -4.59 -10.17 2.45
N PRO A 52 -4.56 -9.06 1.69
CA PRO A 52 -3.46 -8.77 0.77
C PRO A 52 -2.11 -8.91 1.48
N THR A 53 -1.26 -9.79 0.95
CA THR A 53 -0.01 -10.18 1.59
C THR A 53 1.11 -10.22 0.56
N VAL A 54 2.26 -9.66 0.91
CA VAL A 54 3.48 -9.68 0.08
C VAL A 54 4.67 -10.16 0.88
N GLU A 55 5.69 -10.66 0.18
CA GLU A 55 6.96 -11.09 0.76
C GLU A 55 8.10 -10.36 0.04
N LEU A 56 9.02 -9.78 0.82
CA LEU A 56 10.28 -9.25 0.31
C LEU A 56 11.32 -10.38 0.24
N ARG A 57 11.75 -10.70 -0.98
CA ARG A 57 12.77 -11.74 -1.24
C ARG A 57 14.07 -11.11 -1.71
N GLY A 58 15.18 -11.82 -1.51
CA GLY A 58 16.51 -11.36 -1.92
C GLY A 58 17.08 -10.21 -1.09
N TYR A 59 16.50 -9.91 0.08
CA TYR A 59 16.94 -8.84 0.96
C TYR A 59 17.14 -9.34 2.40
N GLY A 60 18.24 -8.91 3.04
CA GLY A 60 18.61 -9.33 4.40
C GLY A 60 18.62 -8.21 5.44
N GLY A 61 18.40 -6.95 5.03
CA GLY A 61 18.40 -5.80 5.94
C GLY A 61 17.02 -5.48 6.51
N GLU A 62 16.92 -4.36 7.23
CA GLU A 62 15.65 -3.75 7.61
C GLU A 62 15.07 -2.99 6.42
N ALA A 63 13.78 -3.18 6.15
CA ALA A 63 13.09 -2.53 5.04
C ALA A 63 11.68 -2.12 5.45
N LYS A 64 11.07 -1.26 4.63
CA LYS A 64 9.71 -0.80 4.78
C LYS A 64 8.93 -1.11 3.52
N VAL A 65 7.82 -1.83 3.66
CA VAL A 65 6.89 -2.14 2.57
C VAL A 65 5.75 -1.14 2.61
N ARG A 66 5.61 -0.35 1.54
CA ARG A 66 4.57 0.66 1.39
C ARG A 66 3.42 0.15 0.52
N CYS A 67 2.19 0.28 1.00
CA CYS A 67 0.98 0.08 0.22
C CYS A 67 0.29 1.42 -0.07
N SER A 68 -0.14 1.62 -1.32
CA SER A 68 -0.89 2.81 -1.77
C SER A 68 -1.69 2.49 -3.03
N LEU A 69 -2.76 3.23 -3.30
CA LEU A 69 -3.57 3.06 -4.51
C LEU A 69 -2.96 3.77 -5.73
N TYR A 70 -2.95 3.06 -6.86
CA TYR A 70 -2.47 3.55 -8.16
C TYR A 70 -3.53 3.38 -9.24
N GLN A 71 -3.39 4.15 -10.32
CA GLN A 71 -4.18 3.97 -11.53
C GLN A 71 -3.89 2.63 -12.20
N VAL A 72 -4.90 2.09 -12.88
CA VAL A 72 -4.82 0.77 -13.53
C VAL A 72 -3.90 0.78 -14.75
N ASP A 73 -3.77 1.92 -15.43
CA ASP A 73 -2.94 2.04 -16.64
C ASP A 73 -1.45 1.83 -16.31
N PRO A 74 -0.82 0.73 -16.77
CA PRO A 74 0.59 0.46 -16.50
C PRO A 74 1.54 1.47 -17.16
N GLN A 75 1.13 2.12 -18.26
CA GLN A 75 1.93 3.13 -18.96
C GLN A 75 1.89 4.48 -18.26
N ARG A 76 0.88 4.70 -17.40
CA ARG A 76 0.66 5.93 -16.63
C ARG A 76 0.50 5.57 -15.16
N ARG A 77 1.54 4.99 -14.57
CA ARG A 77 1.57 4.71 -13.13
C ARG A 77 1.58 6.01 -12.33
N ALA A 78 0.38 6.51 -12.02
CA ALA A 78 0.15 7.64 -11.15
C ALA A 78 -0.67 7.21 -9.92
N PRO A 79 -0.56 7.94 -8.79
CA PRO A 79 -1.43 7.73 -7.64
C PRO A 79 -2.92 7.80 -8.01
N HIS A 80 -3.75 6.98 -7.38
CA HIS A 80 -5.19 7.04 -7.57
C HIS A 80 -5.81 8.18 -6.76
N SER A 81 -6.94 8.74 -7.22
CA SER A 81 -7.65 9.83 -6.50
C SER A 81 -8.31 9.35 -5.20
N HIS A 82 -8.74 8.09 -5.16
CA HIS A 82 -9.28 7.42 -3.97
C HIS A 82 -8.20 7.16 -2.90
N HIS A 83 -8.62 6.99 -1.66
CA HIS A 83 -7.73 6.82 -0.51
C HIS A 83 -7.82 5.43 0.08
N LEU A 84 -6.69 4.75 0.27
CA LEU A 84 -6.62 3.58 1.14
C LEU A 84 -6.63 4.08 2.59
N VAL A 85 -7.51 3.50 3.40
CA VAL A 85 -7.65 3.85 4.82
C VAL A 85 -7.40 2.62 5.68
N ILE A 86 -6.70 2.77 6.80
CA ILE A 86 -6.65 1.78 7.87
C ILE A 86 -7.27 2.42 9.10
N LYS A 87 -8.25 1.76 9.70
CA LYS A 87 -8.89 2.27 10.92
C LYS A 87 -8.10 1.83 12.14
N SER A 88 -7.61 2.81 12.89
CA SER A 88 -6.94 2.61 14.18
C SER A 88 -7.78 3.26 15.27
N GLY A 89 -8.74 2.51 15.81
CA GLY A 89 -9.71 3.02 16.79
C GLY A 89 -10.70 3.99 16.15
N GLU A 90 -10.71 5.23 16.63
CA GLU A 90 -11.55 6.31 16.08
C GLU A 90 -10.85 7.11 14.97
N LEU A 91 -9.55 6.87 14.73
CA LEU A 91 -8.78 7.60 13.74
C LEU A 91 -8.69 6.80 12.42
N ASP A 92 -9.05 7.47 11.33
CA ASP A 92 -8.84 6.98 9.98
C ASP A 92 -7.42 7.35 9.53
N LEU A 93 -6.52 6.37 9.45
CA LEU A 93 -5.19 6.56 8.89
C LEU A 93 -5.32 6.49 7.37
N ILE A 94 -4.97 7.57 6.67
CA ILE A 94 -5.00 7.64 5.21
C ILE A 94 -3.59 7.38 4.66
N ASP A 95 -3.51 6.77 3.47
CA ASP A 95 -2.29 6.50 2.69
C ASP A 95 -1.11 7.48 2.91
N PRO A 96 0.15 6.97 2.92
CA PRO A 96 0.55 5.58 2.67
C PRO A 96 0.50 4.69 3.92
N HIS A 97 0.29 3.38 3.71
CA HIS A 97 0.39 2.37 4.78
C HIS A 97 1.74 1.67 4.70
N ASP A 98 2.59 1.95 5.67
CA ASP A 98 3.97 1.45 5.74
C ASP A 98 4.08 0.36 6.81
N LEU A 99 4.67 -0.79 6.45
CA LEU A 99 4.98 -1.88 7.37
C LEU A 99 6.49 -2.15 7.39
N ASP A 100 7.08 -2.19 8.57
CA ASP A 100 8.50 -2.52 8.74
C ASP A 100 8.71 -4.05 8.67
N VAL A 101 9.73 -4.48 7.93
CA VAL A 101 10.12 -5.89 7.74
C VAL A 101 11.64 -6.04 7.91
N GLY A 102 12.13 -7.24 8.21
CA GLY A 102 13.57 -7.50 8.25
C GLY A 102 14.32 -7.00 9.51
N GLY A 103 13.67 -6.21 10.37
CA GLY A 103 14.18 -5.81 11.69
C GLY A 103 13.76 -6.73 12.84
N ALA A 104 14.21 -6.44 14.06
CA ALA A 104 13.81 -7.16 15.27
C ALA A 104 12.30 -7.04 15.60
N ALA A 105 11.66 -5.98 15.09
CA ALA A 105 10.22 -5.72 15.19
C ALA A 105 9.42 -6.24 13.99
N GLY A 106 10.08 -6.80 12.96
CA GLY A 106 9.45 -7.26 11.69
C GLY A 106 8.62 -8.54 11.82
N ALA A 107 8.32 -8.98 13.04
CA ALA A 107 7.32 -9.99 13.31
C ALA A 107 5.94 -9.31 13.25
N ALA A 108 5.39 -9.12 12.05
CA ALA A 108 3.95 -9.12 11.94
C ALA A 108 3.47 -10.45 12.53
N GLU A 109 2.53 -10.39 13.48
CA GLU A 109 1.92 -11.56 14.12
C GLU A 109 1.68 -12.65 13.07
N PRO A 110 2.12 -13.90 13.30
CA PRO A 110 2.05 -14.95 12.29
C PRO A 110 0.60 -15.14 11.86
N SER A 111 0.30 -14.72 10.63
CA SER A 111 -0.92 -15.16 9.96
C SER A 111 -0.81 -16.67 9.80
N GLU A 112 -1.60 -17.42 10.57
CA GLU A 112 -1.61 -18.88 10.54
C GLU A 112 -1.76 -19.40 9.09
N GLY A 113 -0.65 -19.90 8.52
CA GLY A 113 -0.65 -20.57 7.21
C GLY A 113 0.39 -20.12 6.18
N VAL A 114 1.34 -19.23 6.50
CA VAL A 114 2.45 -18.89 5.59
C VAL A 114 3.75 -19.53 6.10
N GLY A 115 4.26 -20.53 5.39
CA GLY A 115 5.52 -21.20 5.71
C GLY A 115 6.73 -20.33 5.37
N GLY A 116 7.49 -19.93 6.38
CA GLY A 116 8.72 -19.12 6.31
C GLY A 116 8.98 -18.45 7.66
N ASP A 117 10.17 -17.85 7.86
CA ASP A 117 10.55 -17.18 9.12
C ASP A 117 9.71 -15.91 9.42
N GLY A 118 8.71 -15.59 8.60
CA GLY A 118 7.73 -14.50 8.76
C GLY A 118 8.30 -13.07 8.68
N LYS A 119 9.60 -12.91 8.92
CA LYS A 119 10.31 -11.65 9.11
C LYS A 119 10.25 -10.68 7.92
N TYR A 120 10.03 -11.19 6.71
CA TYR A 120 9.97 -10.42 5.47
C TYR A 120 8.58 -10.41 4.83
N VAL A 121 7.54 -10.83 5.56
CA VAL A 121 6.16 -10.89 5.10
C VAL A 121 5.40 -9.67 5.63
N ALA A 122 4.73 -8.95 4.73
CA ALA A 122 3.88 -7.82 5.06
C ALA A 122 2.43 -8.15 4.70
N THR A 123 1.56 -8.19 5.72
CA THR A 123 0.12 -8.47 5.58
C THR A 123 -0.66 -7.20 5.89
N PHE A 124 -1.47 -6.74 4.94
CA PHE A 124 -2.23 -5.50 5.06
C PHE A 124 -3.68 -5.80 5.43
N GLN A 125 -3.98 -5.78 6.73
CA GLN A 125 -5.31 -6.04 7.27
C GLN A 125 -6.05 -4.74 7.63
N GLY A 126 -7.38 -4.77 7.59
CA GLY A 126 -8.20 -3.64 8.03
C GLY A 126 -8.22 -2.45 7.07
N MET A 127 -7.75 -2.66 5.84
CA MET A 127 -7.77 -1.64 4.80
C MET A 127 -9.18 -1.44 4.25
N GLY A 128 -9.63 -0.20 4.11
CA GLY A 128 -10.79 0.21 3.34
C GLY A 128 -10.39 1.15 2.20
N ILE A 129 -11.35 1.46 1.32
CA ILE A 129 -11.13 2.43 0.24
C ILE A 129 -12.20 3.52 0.30
N ILE A 130 -11.75 4.75 0.53
CA ILE A 130 -12.59 5.95 0.52
C ILE A 130 -12.70 6.44 -0.93
N HIS A 131 -13.93 6.54 -1.41
CA HIS A 131 -14.25 7.06 -2.73
C HIS A 131 -14.21 8.59 -2.73
N THR A 132 -13.38 9.13 -3.62
CA THR A 132 -13.27 10.57 -3.89
C THR A 132 -14.32 10.99 -4.91
N ALA A 133 -15.21 11.91 -4.53
CA ALA A 133 -16.22 12.42 -5.44
C ALA A 133 -15.59 13.15 -6.63
N LYS A 134 -16.23 13.06 -7.81
CA LYS A 134 -15.70 13.58 -9.09
C LYS A 134 -15.17 15.01 -9.01
N LYS A 135 -15.89 15.90 -8.32
CA LYS A 135 -15.51 17.32 -8.19
C LYS A 135 -14.20 17.56 -7.43
N PHE A 136 -13.73 16.58 -6.64
CA PHE A 136 -12.50 16.67 -5.86
C PHE A 136 -11.35 15.85 -6.45
N ILE A 137 -11.55 15.12 -7.56
CA ILE A 137 -10.53 14.24 -8.14
C ILE A 137 -9.26 15.01 -8.49
N ALA A 138 -9.39 16.11 -9.23
CA ALA A 138 -8.22 16.88 -9.68
C ALA A 138 -7.44 17.48 -8.50
N GLU A 139 -8.15 18.01 -7.49
CA GLU A 139 -7.51 18.55 -6.29
C GLU A 139 -6.75 17.45 -5.52
N GLU A 140 -7.36 16.28 -5.39
CA GLU A 140 -6.76 15.16 -4.67
C GLU A 140 -5.54 14.57 -5.39
N LEU A 141 -5.63 14.41 -6.72
CA LEU A 141 -4.50 13.98 -7.53
C LEU A 141 -3.34 14.98 -7.45
N TYR A 142 -3.61 16.28 -7.49
CA TYR A 142 -2.59 17.31 -7.32
C TYR A 142 -1.86 17.18 -5.97
N LYS A 143 -2.59 17.02 -4.87
CA LYS A 143 -2.00 16.81 -3.53
C LYS A 143 -1.08 15.60 -3.50
N LYS A 144 -1.50 14.49 -4.12
CA LYS A 144 -0.71 13.24 -4.17
C LYS A 144 0.54 13.39 -5.04
N LEU A 145 0.42 14.01 -6.22
CA LEU A 145 1.57 14.29 -7.09
C LEU A 145 2.59 15.20 -6.39
N ARG A 146 2.11 16.27 -5.74
CA ARG A 146 2.96 17.20 -4.97
C ARG A 146 3.70 16.49 -3.83
N LYS A 147 3.00 15.64 -3.08
CA LYS A 147 3.59 14.83 -2.00
C LYS A 147 4.64 13.86 -2.54
N HIS A 148 4.35 13.16 -3.65
CA HIS A 148 5.31 12.24 -4.28
C HIS A 148 6.58 12.99 -4.74
N ARG A 149 6.40 14.13 -5.40
CA ARG A 149 7.50 14.98 -5.88
C ARG A 149 8.39 15.48 -4.74
N LEU A 150 7.77 15.92 -3.64
CA LEU A 150 8.49 16.34 -2.44
C LEU A 150 9.32 15.19 -1.85
N CYS A 151 8.75 13.99 -1.75
CA CYS A 151 9.47 12.81 -1.27
C CYS A 151 10.62 12.38 -2.20
N GLU A 152 10.42 12.43 -3.52
CA GLU A 152 11.42 12.03 -4.51
C GLU A 152 12.61 12.99 -4.57
N LEU A 153 12.35 14.30 -4.53
CA LEU A 153 13.40 15.32 -4.68
C LEU A 153 13.93 15.86 -3.35
N ASN A 154 13.24 15.56 -2.25
CA ASN A 154 13.53 16.10 -0.92
C ASN A 154 13.62 17.64 -0.91
N ARG A 155 12.78 18.31 -1.71
CA ARG A 155 12.64 19.77 -1.76
C ARG A 155 11.24 20.19 -2.18
N GLU A 156 10.85 21.41 -1.82
CA GLU A 156 9.61 22.00 -2.30
C GLU A 156 9.61 22.12 -3.85
N PRO A 157 8.50 21.80 -4.51
CA PRO A 157 8.34 22.03 -5.95
C PRO A 157 8.43 23.52 -6.30
N THR A 158 9.00 23.83 -7.46
CA THR A 158 8.96 25.18 -8.05
C THR A 158 7.56 25.51 -8.56
N GLU A 159 7.24 26.79 -8.73
CA GLU A 159 5.94 27.22 -9.29
C GLU A 159 5.62 26.57 -10.64
N ARG A 160 6.63 26.39 -11.50
CA ARG A 160 6.47 25.73 -12.80
C ARG A 160 6.13 24.25 -12.65
N GLU A 161 6.75 23.55 -11.70
CA GLU A 161 6.44 22.16 -11.39
C GLU A 161 5.03 22.02 -10.81
N GLU A 162 4.62 22.94 -9.92
CA GLU A 162 3.26 22.96 -9.39
C GLU A 162 2.20 23.15 -10.48
N GLN A 163 2.41 24.11 -11.39
CA GLN A 163 1.51 24.31 -12.53
C GLN A 163 1.43 23.08 -13.45
N GLN A 164 2.54 22.37 -13.64
CA GLN A 164 2.56 21.15 -14.45
C GLN A 164 1.76 20.03 -13.76
N MET A 165 1.95 19.83 -12.46
CA MET A 165 1.19 18.82 -11.69
C MET A 165 -0.31 19.13 -11.65
N GLN A 166 -0.70 20.41 -11.56
CA GLN A 166 -2.11 20.79 -11.63
C GLN A 166 -2.73 20.46 -12.99
N LYS A 167 -2.02 20.74 -14.08
CA LYS A 167 -2.48 20.39 -15.44
C LYS A 167 -2.60 18.88 -15.61
N GLU A 168 -1.63 18.13 -15.12
CA GLU A 168 -1.64 16.66 -15.17
C GLU A 168 -2.82 16.09 -14.38
N ALA A 169 -3.03 16.58 -13.15
CA ALA A 169 -4.14 16.16 -12.30
C ALA A 169 -5.52 16.50 -12.89
N ALA A 170 -5.64 17.55 -13.69
CA ALA A 170 -6.89 17.95 -14.32
C ALA A 170 -7.27 17.09 -15.54
N VAL A 171 -6.31 16.38 -16.14
CA VAL A 171 -6.53 15.54 -17.33
C VAL A 171 -6.58 14.03 -17.02
N MET A 172 -6.40 13.66 -15.75
CA MET A 172 -6.53 12.31 -15.21
C MET A 172 -7.95 12.03 -14.72
#